data_AF-A0A0W8EGR7-F1
#
_entry.id   AF-A0A0W8EGR7-F1
#
_cell.length_a   1.000
_cell.length_b   1.000
_cell.length_c   1.000
_cell.angle_alpha   90.00
_cell.angle_beta   90.00
_cell.angle_gamma   90.00
#
_symmetry.space_group_name_H-M   'P 1'
#
loop_
_entity.id
_entity.type
_entity.pdbx_description
1 polymer ?
#
loop_
_entity_poly.entity_id
_entity_poly.type
_entity_poly.pdbx_seq_one_letter_code
_entity_poly.pdbx_strand_id
1 'polypeptide(L)'
;MDKFMEMAKKMEQMSPDERKHVMMKNRSMCICSGCPTYTSCMKEKNELLFCSTGKSACAVEMKACICPTCPVTNMMGLSHAYYCAKGSEKELRGM
;
A
#
# COMPACT_ATOMS: atom_id res chain seq x y z
N MET A 1 -15.60 14.67 -1.37
CA MET A 1 -14.81 13.49 -1.78
C MET A 1 -13.60 13.43 -0.87
N ASP A 2 -13.27 12.27 -0.29
CA ASP A 2 -12.14 12.18 0.64
C ASP A 2 -10.79 12.19 -0.08
N LYS A 3 -9.70 12.37 0.68
CA LYS A 3 -8.34 12.50 0.12
C LYS A 3 -7.94 11.31 -0.76
N PHE A 4 -8.33 10.09 -0.38
CA PHE A 4 -8.00 8.91 -1.18
C PHE A 4 -8.71 8.93 -2.52
N MET A 5 -10.01 9.23 -2.54
CA MET A 5 -10.79 9.32 -3.78
C MET A 5 -10.23 10.39 -4.73
N GLU A 6 -9.84 11.54 -4.19
CA GLU A 6 -9.18 12.60 -4.98
C GLU A 6 -7.85 12.14 -5.58
N MET A 7 -7.02 11.43 -4.80
CA MET A 7 -5.75 10.88 -5.30
C MET A 7 -5.99 9.77 -6.33
N ALA A 8 -6.95 8.86 -6.10
CA ALA A 8 -7.29 7.78 -7.01
C ALA A 8 -7.75 8.33 -8.37
N LYS A 9 -8.66 9.31 -8.37
CA LYS A 9 -9.11 9.99 -9.59
C LYS A 9 -7.95 10.65 -10.34
N LYS A 10 -7.04 11.32 -9.63
CA LYS A 10 -5.83 11.91 -10.26
C LYS A 10 -4.94 10.83 -10.88
N MET A 11 -4.73 9.71 -10.21
CA MET A 11 -3.92 8.60 -10.72
C MET A 11 -4.55 7.91 -11.95
N GLU A 12 -5.88 7.85 -12.05
CA GLU A 12 -6.59 7.33 -13.23
C GLU A 12 -6.44 8.25 -14.46
N GLN A 13 -6.25 9.54 -14.24
CA GLN A 13 -6.06 10.54 -15.29
C GLN A 13 -4.59 10.73 -15.72
N MET A 14 -3.64 10.15 -14.97
CA MET A 14 -2.21 10.21 -15.28
C MET A 14 -1.84 9.31 -16.46
N SER A 15 -0.80 9.70 -17.18
CA SER A 15 -0.15 8.80 -18.14
C SER A 15 0.47 7.58 -17.44
N PRO A 16 0.73 6.49 -18.17
CA PRO A 16 1.40 5.31 -17.60
C PRO A 16 2.75 5.64 -16.94
N ASP A 17 3.54 6.55 -17.53
CA ASP A 17 4.86 6.91 -17.02
C ASP A 17 4.79 7.76 -15.75
N GLU A 18 3.86 8.72 -15.68
CA GLU A 18 3.61 9.50 -14.46
C GLU A 18 3.11 8.60 -13.33
N ARG A 19 2.15 7.71 -13.64
CA ARG A 19 1.63 6.73 -12.67
C ARG A 19 2.76 5.83 -12.15
N LYS A 20 3.65 5.38 -13.03
CA LYS A 20 4.83 4.58 -12.66
C LYS A 20 5.77 5.35 -11.75
N HIS A 21 6.04 6.63 -12.04
CA HIS A 21 6.89 7.48 -11.19
C HIS A 21 6.31 7.66 -9.78
N VAL A 22 5.00 7.91 -9.68
CA VAL A 22 4.30 8.00 -8.38
C VAL A 22 4.39 6.69 -7.61
N MET A 23 4.21 5.54 -8.27
CA MET A 23 4.35 4.23 -7.63
C MET A 23 5.77 3.96 -7.13
N MET A 24 6.80 4.34 -7.89
CA MET A 24 8.20 4.24 -7.44
C MET A 24 8.47 5.13 -6.23
N LYS A 25 7.96 6.37 -6.23
CA LYS A 25 8.08 7.28 -5.09
C LYS A 25 7.39 6.73 -3.85
N ASN A 26 6.17 6.22 -3.98
CA ASN A 26 5.46 5.60 -2.86
C ASN A 26 6.21 4.36 -2.33
N ARG A 27 6.79 3.56 -3.23
CA ARG A 27 7.61 2.41 -2.86
C ARG A 27 8.87 2.80 -2.10
N SER A 28 9.55 3.90 -2.45
CA SER A 28 10.75 4.33 -1.74
C SER A 28 10.46 4.88 -0.33
N MET A 29 9.26 5.41 -0.09
CA MET A 29 8.80 5.85 1.23
C MET A 29 8.13 4.74 2.06
N CYS A 30 7.93 3.56 1.48
CA CYS A 30 7.22 2.48 2.11
C CYS A 30 8.07 1.82 3.21
N ILE A 31 7.52 1.78 4.43
CA ILE A 31 8.20 1.21 5.61
C ILE A 31 7.85 -0.26 5.89
N CYS A 32 7.15 -0.94 4.99
CA CYS A 32 6.68 -2.32 5.21
C CYS A 32 7.82 -3.30 5.52
N SER A 33 9.04 -3.09 5.01
CA SER A 33 10.19 -3.96 5.29
C SER A 33 10.59 -4.02 6.77
N GLY A 34 10.22 -3.00 7.57
CA GLY A 34 10.42 -2.97 9.03
C GLY A 34 9.18 -3.35 9.83
N CYS A 35 8.09 -3.76 9.19
CA CYS A 35 6.84 -4.10 9.88
C CYS A 35 6.95 -5.49 10.54
N PRO A 36 6.50 -5.67 11.80
CA PRO A 36 6.51 -6.98 12.46
C PRO A 36 5.71 -8.06 11.71
N THR A 37 4.69 -7.67 10.94
CA THR A 37 3.88 -8.57 10.10
C THR A 37 4.58 -8.94 8.77
N TYR A 38 5.70 -8.28 8.42
CA TYR A 38 6.44 -8.53 7.18
C TYR A 38 7.26 -9.81 7.27
N THR A 39 7.06 -10.73 6.31
CA THR A 39 7.66 -12.06 6.35
C THR A 39 8.85 -12.20 5.41
N SER A 40 9.67 -13.24 5.62
CA SER A 40 10.77 -13.58 4.70
C SER A 40 10.29 -13.87 3.28
N CYS A 41 9.12 -14.51 3.12
CA CYS A 41 8.51 -14.74 1.80
C CYS A 41 8.20 -13.43 1.07
N MET A 42 7.65 -12.43 1.77
CA MET A 42 7.43 -11.10 1.18
C MET A 42 8.75 -10.44 0.80
N LYS A 43 9.79 -10.59 1.63
CA LYS A 43 11.14 -10.08 1.35
C LYS A 43 11.75 -10.71 0.11
N GLU A 44 11.71 -12.03 -0.02
CA GLU A 44 12.25 -12.79 -1.16
C GLU A 44 11.55 -12.41 -2.47
N LYS A 45 10.23 -12.22 -2.42
CA LYS A 45 9.44 -11.76 -3.57
C LYS A 45 9.49 -10.25 -3.80
N ASN A 46 10.20 -9.51 -2.94
CA ASN A 46 10.23 -8.05 -2.93
C ASN A 46 8.80 -7.45 -2.97
N GLU A 47 7.87 -8.04 -2.22
CA GLU A 47 6.50 -7.53 -2.11
C GLU A 47 6.47 -6.35 -1.13
N LEU A 48 6.01 -5.20 -1.58
CA LEU A 48 5.86 -3.98 -0.77
C LEU A 48 4.64 -3.21 -1.26
N LEU A 49 4.29 -2.14 -0.55
CA LEU A 49 3.21 -1.22 -0.97
C LEU A 49 1.85 -1.92 -1.12
N PHE A 50 1.57 -2.90 -0.25
CA PHE A 50 0.32 -3.67 -0.24
C PHE A 50 -0.95 -2.80 -0.25
N CYS A 51 -0.87 -1.60 0.33
CA CYS A 51 -1.95 -0.62 0.31
C CYS A 51 -2.39 -0.17 -1.08
N SER A 52 -1.54 -0.35 -2.09
CA SER A 52 -1.80 0.00 -3.49
C SER A 52 -1.73 -1.20 -4.42
N THR A 53 -0.95 -2.23 -4.09
CA THR A 53 -0.73 -3.40 -4.96
C THR A 53 -1.64 -4.60 -4.63
N GLY A 54 -2.32 -4.56 -3.48
CA GLY A 54 -3.17 -5.66 -3.01
C GLY A 54 -2.51 -6.49 -1.92
N LYS A 55 -3.24 -7.52 -1.44
CA LYS A 55 -2.73 -8.44 -0.41
C LYS A 55 -1.55 -9.25 -0.92
N SER A 56 -0.73 -9.72 0.00
CA SER A 56 0.40 -10.60 -0.28
C SER A 56 -0.07 -11.95 -0.83
N ALA A 57 0.75 -12.55 -1.69
CA ALA A 57 0.60 -13.95 -2.09
C ALA A 57 1.21 -14.93 -1.07
N CYS A 58 1.95 -14.42 -0.08
CA CYS A 58 2.51 -15.20 1.03
C CYS A 58 1.48 -15.41 2.14
N ALA A 59 1.67 -16.45 2.96
CA ALA A 59 0.94 -16.60 4.20
C ALA A 59 1.28 -15.45 5.16
N VAL A 60 0.26 -14.84 5.77
CA VAL A 60 0.40 -13.68 6.65
C VAL A 60 -0.18 -13.99 8.02
N GLU A 61 0.66 -13.94 9.04
CA GLU A 61 0.24 -13.92 10.44
C GLU A 61 0.17 -12.46 10.90
N MET A 62 -1.01 -11.98 11.30
CA MET A 62 -1.20 -10.59 11.73
C MET A 62 -0.58 -10.37 13.12
N LYS A 63 0.62 -9.80 13.14
CA LYS A 63 1.29 -9.31 14.36
C LYS A 63 0.94 -7.84 14.57
N ALA A 64 1.90 -7.01 14.97
CA ALA A 64 1.75 -5.56 14.97
C ALA A 64 1.81 -4.99 13.54
N CYS A 65 1.09 -3.88 13.33
CA CYS A 65 1.04 -3.17 12.05
C CYS A 65 1.43 -1.70 12.21
N ILE A 66 2.37 -1.26 11.38
CA ILE A 66 2.86 0.13 11.34
C ILE A 66 2.29 0.93 10.15
N CYS A 67 1.27 0.40 9.46
CA CYS A 67 0.60 1.12 8.37
C CYS A 67 0.08 2.50 8.78
N PRO A 68 -0.52 2.71 9.98
CA PRO A 68 -1.01 4.04 10.38
C PRO A 68 0.07 5.13 10.44
N THR A 69 1.34 4.75 10.68
CA THR A 69 2.46 5.69 10.76
C THR A 69 3.26 5.78 9.45
N CYS A 70 2.87 5.03 8.42
CA CYS A 70 3.56 5.03 7.13
C CYS A 70 3.35 6.38 6.41
N PRO A 71 4.41 7.04 5.88
CA PRO A 71 4.26 8.29 5.14
C PRO A 71 3.29 8.19 3.95
N VAL A 72 3.23 7.02 3.31
CA VAL A 72 2.31 6.73 2.20
C VAL A 72 0.85 6.81 2.65
N THR A 73 0.53 6.39 3.88
CA THR A 73 -0.81 6.45 4.46
C THR A 73 -1.33 7.87 4.48
N ASN A 74 -0.57 8.79 5.07
CA ASN A 74 -0.96 10.19 5.07
C ASN A 74 -1.00 10.76 3.64
N MET A 75 0.03 10.51 2.83
CA MET A 75 0.12 11.07 1.48
C MET A 75 -1.06 10.68 0.58
N MET A 76 -1.45 9.42 0.62
CA MET A 76 -2.50 8.85 -0.23
C MET A 76 -3.90 8.91 0.42
N GLY A 77 -4.02 9.40 1.66
CA GLY A 77 -5.30 9.47 2.37
C GLY A 77 -5.86 8.10 2.75
N LEU A 78 -4.98 7.12 3.01
CA LEU A 78 -5.40 5.76 3.34
C LEU A 78 -5.96 5.70 4.77
N SER A 79 -6.98 4.86 4.97
CA SER A 79 -7.73 4.78 6.23
C SER A 79 -7.68 3.41 6.90
N HIS A 80 -7.24 2.38 6.17
CA HIS A 80 -7.16 1.01 6.68
C HIS A 80 -5.73 0.63 7.11
N ALA A 81 -5.58 -0.61 7.57
CA ALA A 81 -4.31 -1.21 7.97
C ALA A 81 -4.31 -2.70 7.62
N TYR A 82 -3.17 -3.37 7.82
CA TYR A 82 -3.00 -4.79 7.48
C TYR A 82 -3.25 -5.11 6.01
N TYR A 83 -2.87 -4.20 5.11
CA TYR A 83 -3.07 -4.37 3.67
C TYR A 83 -2.42 -5.64 3.12
N CYS A 84 -1.28 -6.07 3.70
CA CYS A 84 -0.62 -7.32 3.34
C CYS A 84 -1.50 -8.57 3.53
N ALA A 85 -2.43 -8.54 4.49
CA ALA A 85 -3.35 -9.64 4.75
C ALA A 85 -4.74 -9.41 4.12
N LYS A 86 -5.22 -8.16 4.13
CA LYS A 86 -6.65 -7.85 3.88
C LYS A 86 -6.95 -7.36 2.46
N GLY A 87 -5.96 -6.87 1.71
CA GLY A 87 -6.16 -6.23 0.41
C GLY A 87 -5.72 -4.77 0.42
N SER A 88 -5.67 -4.13 -0.74
CA SER A 88 -5.36 -2.70 -0.94
C SER A 88 -6.47 -1.79 -0.40
N GLU A 89 -6.19 -0.48 -0.30
CA GLU A 89 -7.20 0.50 0.13
C GLU A 89 -8.42 0.51 -0.79
N LYS A 90 -8.21 0.31 -2.10
CA LYS A 90 -9.31 0.24 -3.07
C LYS A 90 -10.21 -0.99 -2.80
N GLU A 91 -9.60 -2.16 -2.63
CA GLU A 91 -10.31 -3.40 -2.31
C GLU A 91 -11.08 -3.30 -0.99
N LEU A 92 -10.46 -2.74 0.06
CA LEU A 92 -11.08 -2.58 1.38
C LEU A 92 -12.23 -1.58 1.40
N ARG A 93 -12.28 -0.66 0.44
CA ARG A 93 -13.40 0.27 0.23
C ARG A 93 -14.49 -0.28 -0.68
N GLY A 94 -14.31 -1.46 -1.27
CA GLY A 94 -15.26 -2.07 -2.20
C GLY A 94 -15.36 -1.33 -3.54
N MET A 95 -14.23 -0.78 -4.02
CA MET A 95 -14.12 0.03 -5.25
C MET A 95 -13.52 -0.71 -6.43
#